data_AF-A0A2A4I8B4-F1
#
_entry.id   AF-A0A2A4I8B4-F1
#
_cell.length_a   1.000
_cell.length_b   1.000
_cell.length_c   1.000
_cell.angle_alpha   90.00
_cell.angle_beta   90.00
_cell.angle_gamma   90.00
#
_symmetry.space_group_name_H-M   'P 1'
#
loop_
_entity.id
_entity.type
_entity.pdbx_description
1 polymer ?
#
loop_
_entity_poly.entity_id
_entity_poly.type
_entity_poly.pdbx_seq_one_letter_code
_entity_poly.pdbx_strand_id
1 'polypeptide(L)'
;MLRSLVAAAGLAAILATPAAAQRKLTVISAGSEQALATGKTVLSRPFGAQLVDRLAVVGSYPAGTTTYHLVRGDAAGTCPSRFVVVATRAGAAPAISEPFGTCAGTARGTARRGGFTVTMPATAAGGPAVRFAWQDGRMWLIGARPAGQADAAAPGFGTRQASTCTAPTSADPAQQAAVLADFEDSYPDEFRRAATLRKIDIAPQELREMVAGLACLARWPGAESAVPEAATPLFASKRHGPAAFEAIDQIARDPLSDVNLRAAVRAFGAEMLYRVDRREPL
;
A
#
# COMPACT_ATOMS: atom_id res chain seq x y z
N MET A 1 -73.63 34.98 27.82
CA MET A 1 -72.97 33.65 27.81
C MET A 1 -72.38 33.44 26.42
N LEU A 2 -71.10 33.78 26.23
CA LEU A 2 -69.99 32.81 26.13
C LEU A 2 -70.17 31.77 25.00
N ARG A 3 -69.53 31.99 23.84
CA ARG A 3 -68.31 31.26 23.44
C ARG A 3 -68.00 31.47 21.95
N SER A 4 -66.88 32.15 21.72
CA SER A 4 -66.07 32.09 20.51
C SER A 4 -65.64 30.65 20.19
N LEU A 5 -65.61 30.29 18.91
CA LEU A 5 -64.78 29.20 18.41
C LEU A 5 -64.08 29.68 17.12
N VAL A 6 -62.88 30.23 17.34
CA VAL A 6 -61.80 30.29 16.35
C VAL A 6 -61.01 28.99 16.51
N ALA A 7 -60.81 28.23 15.44
CA ALA A 7 -59.77 27.21 15.34
C ALA A 7 -59.42 27.05 13.85
N ALA A 8 -58.51 27.87 13.36
CA ALA A 8 -57.09 27.54 13.23
C ALA A 8 -56.85 26.53 12.10
N ALA A 9 -56.72 27.08 10.88
CA ALA A 9 -56.11 26.39 9.76
C ALA A 9 -54.65 26.06 10.13
N GLY A 10 -54.43 24.82 10.56
CA GLY A 10 -53.09 24.27 10.77
C GLY A 10 -52.40 24.12 9.42
N LEU A 11 -51.68 25.16 8.99
CA LEU A 11 -50.60 25.01 8.03
C LEU A 11 -49.56 24.08 8.65
N ALA A 12 -49.64 22.80 8.30
CA ALA A 12 -48.51 21.89 8.46
C ALA A 12 -47.41 22.38 7.52
N ALA A 13 -46.58 23.30 8.03
CA ALA A 13 -45.26 23.54 7.48
C ALA A 13 -44.51 22.21 7.61
N ILE A 14 -44.53 21.43 6.53
CA ILE A 14 -43.58 20.36 6.30
C ILE A 14 -42.24 21.08 6.23
N LEU A 15 -41.60 21.23 7.39
CA LEU A 15 -40.18 21.50 7.50
C LEU A 15 -39.52 20.32 6.81
N ALA A 16 -39.30 20.47 5.49
CA ALA A 16 -38.32 19.70 4.77
C ALA A 16 -37.02 19.92 5.52
N THR A 17 -36.67 18.98 6.40
CA THR A 17 -35.32 18.85 6.92
C THR A 17 -34.41 18.97 5.71
N PRO A 18 -33.45 19.92 5.70
CA PRO A 18 -32.58 20.07 4.55
C PRO A 18 -31.91 18.72 4.38
N ALA A 19 -32.22 18.05 3.25
CA ALA A 19 -31.54 16.84 2.84
C ALA A 19 -30.06 17.16 2.98
N ALA A 20 -29.41 16.56 3.98
CA ALA A 20 -28.06 16.88 4.36
C ALA A 20 -27.25 16.92 3.07
N ALA A 21 -26.78 18.12 2.70
CA ALA A 21 -26.12 18.35 1.42
C ALA A 21 -25.00 17.32 1.31
N GLN A 22 -25.24 16.27 0.52
CA GLN A 22 -24.26 15.23 0.29
C GLN A 22 -23.09 15.96 -0.36
N ARG A 23 -22.01 16.16 0.41
CA ARG A 23 -20.84 16.87 -0.09
C ARG A 23 -20.24 16.02 -1.20
N LYS A 24 -20.60 16.38 -2.43
CA LYS A 24 -20.07 15.75 -3.63
C LYS A 24 -18.56 15.98 -3.64
N LEU A 25 -17.79 14.90 -3.71
CA LEU A 25 -16.36 14.99 -3.94
C LEU A 25 -16.15 15.29 -5.42
N THR A 26 -15.39 16.35 -5.73
CA THR A 26 -15.07 16.74 -7.10
C THR A 26 -13.58 16.80 -7.30
N VAL A 27 -13.12 16.40 -8.48
CA VAL A 27 -11.75 16.66 -8.91
C VAL A 27 -11.68 18.12 -9.35
N ILE A 28 -10.69 18.85 -8.85
CA ILE A 28 -10.42 20.23 -9.22
C ILE A 28 -8.96 20.37 -9.66
N SER A 29 -8.66 21.40 -10.44
CA SER A 29 -7.28 21.81 -10.70
C SER A 29 -6.78 22.67 -9.55
N ALA A 30 -5.58 22.37 -9.05
CA ALA A 30 -4.87 23.12 -8.03
C ALA A 30 -3.45 23.45 -8.56
N GLY A 31 -3.34 24.56 -9.29
CA GLY A 31 -2.10 24.89 -10.02
C GLY A 31 -1.85 23.93 -11.17
N SER A 32 -0.68 23.30 -11.20
CA SER A 32 -0.30 22.28 -12.18
C SER A 32 -0.75 20.86 -11.81
N GLU A 33 -1.37 20.66 -10.65
CA GLU A 33 -1.79 19.35 -10.15
C GLU A 33 -3.32 19.23 -10.07
N GLN A 34 -3.81 17.99 -9.95
CA GLN A 34 -5.20 17.70 -9.61
C GLN A 34 -5.36 17.48 -8.10
N ALA A 35 -6.43 18.02 -7.54
CA ALA A 35 -6.80 17.86 -6.13
C ALA A 35 -8.26 17.41 -6.01
N LEU A 36 -8.65 16.99 -4.81
CA LEU A 36 -10.05 16.66 -4.51
C LEU A 36 -10.66 17.77 -3.64
N ALA A 37 -11.85 18.22 -3.98
CA ALA A 37 -12.60 19.19 -3.20
C ALA A 37 -13.86 18.55 -2.62
N THR A 38 -14.14 18.84 -1.35
CA THR A 38 -15.39 18.49 -0.66
C THR A 38 -15.90 19.70 0.13
N GLY A 39 -16.89 20.39 -0.44
CA GLY A 39 -17.33 21.68 0.10
C GLY A 39 -16.19 22.72 0.05
N LYS A 40 -15.79 23.23 1.22
CA LYS A 40 -14.70 24.22 1.36
C LYS A 40 -13.32 23.58 1.57
N THR A 41 -13.25 22.26 1.78
CA THR A 41 -11.99 21.57 2.05
C THR A 41 -11.38 21.09 0.75
N VAL A 42 -10.12 21.45 0.51
CA VAL A 42 -9.30 20.96 -0.59
C VAL A 42 -8.29 19.95 -0.04
N LEU A 43 -8.28 18.78 -0.64
CA LEU A 43 -7.35 17.68 -0.37
C LEU A 43 -6.31 17.67 -1.48
N SER A 44 -5.22 18.40 -1.23
CA SER A 44 -4.06 18.40 -2.11
C SER A 44 -3.33 17.06 -1.99
N ARG A 45 -3.00 16.45 -3.14
CA ARG A 45 -2.22 15.19 -3.21
C ARG A 45 -2.83 14.03 -2.40
N PRO A 46 -4.01 13.53 -2.79
CA PRO A 46 -4.68 12.44 -2.07
C PRO A 46 -3.90 11.12 -2.08
N PHE A 47 -2.87 10.98 -2.93
CA PHE A 47 -1.96 9.83 -3.00
C PHE A 47 -0.59 10.11 -2.35
N GLY A 48 -0.45 11.21 -1.59
CA GLY A 48 0.78 11.59 -0.91
C GLY A 48 1.94 11.83 -1.88
N ALA A 49 3.04 11.09 -1.70
CA ALA A 49 4.24 11.18 -2.53
C ALA A 49 4.06 10.59 -3.94
N GLN A 50 3.03 9.78 -4.18
CA GLN A 50 2.85 9.11 -5.47
C GLN A 50 2.32 10.09 -6.53
N LEU A 51 3.04 10.20 -7.64
CA LEU A 51 2.63 11.00 -8.79
C LEU A 51 1.50 10.30 -9.54
N VAL A 52 0.36 10.97 -9.69
CA VAL A 52 -0.78 10.50 -10.48
C VAL A 52 -1.08 11.53 -11.55
N ASP A 53 -1.17 11.07 -12.80
CA ASP A 53 -1.39 11.95 -13.95
C ASP A 53 -2.84 12.45 -13.98
N ARG A 54 -3.78 11.61 -13.56
CA ARG A 54 -5.21 11.94 -13.50
C ARG A 54 -5.89 11.31 -12.29
N LEU A 55 -6.82 12.06 -11.71
CA LEU A 55 -7.74 11.64 -10.68
C LEU A 55 -9.12 11.40 -11.27
N ALA A 56 -9.76 10.30 -10.87
CA ALA A 56 -11.14 10.02 -11.23
C ALA A 56 -11.90 9.52 -10.00
N VAL A 57 -13.04 10.14 -9.69
CA VAL A 57 -13.98 9.60 -8.70
C VAL A 57 -14.74 8.45 -9.36
N VAL A 58 -14.41 7.22 -8.99
CA VAL A 58 -14.98 5.99 -9.56
C VAL A 58 -16.39 5.73 -9.03
N GLY A 59 -16.66 6.14 -7.79
CA GLY A 59 -17.99 6.00 -7.20
C GLY A 59 -18.11 6.69 -5.85
N SER A 60 -19.36 6.98 -5.46
CA SER A 60 -19.70 7.57 -4.16
C SER A 60 -20.78 6.71 -3.49
N TYR A 61 -20.55 6.34 -2.24
CA TYR A 61 -21.30 5.30 -1.54
C TYR A 61 -21.73 5.83 -0.17
N PRO A 62 -23.00 6.23 0.01
CA PRO A 62 -23.51 6.69 1.30
C PRO A 62 -23.69 5.54 2.30
N ALA A 63 -23.33 5.77 3.56
CA ALA A 63 -23.32 4.80 4.65
C ALA A 63 -23.71 5.46 5.98
N GLY A 64 -25.02 5.63 6.21
CA GLY A 64 -25.49 6.38 7.39
C GLY A 64 -25.08 7.86 7.30
N THR A 65 -24.27 8.33 8.25
CA THR A 65 -23.79 9.73 8.31
C THR A 65 -22.49 9.98 7.53
N THR A 66 -21.87 8.92 7.00
CA THR A 66 -20.61 8.98 6.27
C THR A 66 -20.85 8.67 4.80
N THR A 67 -20.21 9.40 3.89
CA THR A 67 -20.15 9.06 2.46
C THR A 67 -18.73 8.65 2.11
N TYR A 68 -18.58 7.48 1.50
CA TYR A 68 -17.29 6.98 1.02
C TYR A 68 -17.16 7.24 -0.47
N HIS A 69 -16.07 7.87 -0.88
CA HIS A 69 -15.77 8.12 -2.29
C HIS A 69 -14.56 7.28 -2.68
N LEU A 70 -14.72 6.41 -3.67
CA LEU A 70 -13.63 5.65 -4.26
C LEU A 70 -13.00 6.48 -5.36
N VAL A 71 -11.71 6.78 -5.24
CA VAL A 71 -10.96 7.60 -6.19
C VAL A 71 -9.85 6.76 -6.78
N ARG A 72 -9.72 6.79 -8.11
CA ARG A 72 -8.61 6.19 -8.86
C ARG A 72 -7.61 7.27 -9.25
N GLY A 73 -6.33 6.95 -9.09
CA GLY A 73 -5.22 7.69 -9.66
C GLY A 73 -4.68 6.93 -10.85
N ASP A 74 -4.76 7.52 -12.03
CA ASP A 74 -4.18 6.96 -13.25
C ASP A 74 -2.68 7.33 -13.29
N ALA A 75 -1.84 6.33 -13.50
CA ALA A 75 -0.45 6.48 -13.90
C ALA A 75 -0.13 5.37 -14.89
N ALA A 76 0.47 5.71 -16.03
CA ALA A 76 0.73 4.74 -17.08
C ALA A 76 1.60 3.56 -16.58
N GLY A 77 1.18 2.32 -16.88
CA GLY A 77 2.01 1.12 -16.76
C GLY A 77 2.39 0.65 -15.35
N THR A 78 1.87 1.27 -14.27
CA THR A 78 2.30 0.90 -12.91
C THR A 78 1.28 -0.03 -12.22
N CYS A 79 1.72 -1.25 -11.86
CA CYS A 79 1.04 -2.10 -10.89
C CYS A 79 1.65 -1.89 -9.49
N PRO A 80 0.85 -1.87 -8.41
CA PRO A 80 -0.61 -1.92 -8.38
C PRO A 80 -1.26 -0.64 -8.90
N SER A 81 -2.45 -0.80 -9.50
CA SER A 81 -3.36 0.31 -9.77
C SER A 81 -3.65 1.05 -8.48
N ARG A 82 -3.75 2.39 -8.56
CA ARG A 82 -3.77 3.25 -7.37
C ARG A 82 -5.20 3.70 -7.07
N PHE A 83 -5.69 3.30 -5.91
CA PHE A 83 -6.97 3.75 -5.38
C PHE A 83 -6.80 4.35 -3.99
N VAL A 84 -7.63 5.31 -3.65
CA VAL A 84 -7.83 5.81 -2.28
C VAL A 84 -9.32 5.90 -1.99
N VAL A 85 -9.67 5.81 -0.71
CA VAL A 85 -11.02 6.09 -0.23
C VAL A 85 -10.99 7.40 0.53
N VAL A 86 -11.90 8.32 0.16
CA VAL A 86 -12.16 9.54 0.92
C VAL A 86 -13.48 9.37 1.66
N ALA A 87 -13.43 9.35 2.99
CA ALA A 87 -14.61 9.32 3.84
C ALA A 87 -14.98 10.74 4.28
N THR A 88 -16.20 11.17 3.94
CA THR A 88 -16.73 12.49 4.28
C THR A 88 -17.87 12.34 5.27
N ARG A 89 -17.92 13.21 6.29
CA ARG A 89 -19.01 13.31 7.27
C ARG A 89 -19.36 14.78 7.48
N ALA A 90 -20.64 15.07 7.71
CA ALA A 90 -21.07 16.43 8.04
C ALA A 90 -20.36 16.92 9.32
N GLY A 91 -19.79 18.13 9.26
CA GLY A 91 -19.11 18.76 10.41
C GLY A 91 -17.72 18.20 10.77
N ALA A 92 -17.22 17.17 10.07
CA ALA A 92 -15.89 16.60 10.33
C ALA A 92 -14.94 16.85 9.15
N ALA A 93 -13.64 16.85 9.44
CA ALA A 93 -12.62 16.80 8.40
C ALA A 93 -12.72 15.49 7.60
N PRO A 94 -12.55 15.52 6.26
CA PRO A 94 -12.51 14.31 5.47
C PRO A 94 -11.31 13.44 5.85
N ALA A 95 -11.53 12.13 5.95
CA ALA A 95 -10.46 11.15 6.15
C ALA A 95 -10.09 10.51 4.81
N ILE A 96 -8.80 10.28 4.58
CA ILE A 96 -8.29 9.66 3.35
C ILE A 96 -7.53 8.39 3.75
N SER A 97 -7.77 7.29 3.04
CA SER A 97 -6.96 6.07 3.22
C SER A 97 -5.56 6.22 2.64
N GLU A 98 -4.66 5.35 3.10
CA GLU A 98 -3.44 5.03 2.35
C GLU A 98 -3.82 4.51 0.94
N PRO A 99 -2.97 4.74 -0.09
CA PRO A 99 -3.16 4.15 -1.40
C PRO A 99 -3.20 2.62 -1.35
N PHE A 100 -4.14 2.02 -2.06
CA PHE A 100 -4.30 0.57 -2.15
C PHE A 100 -4.72 0.16 -3.56
N GLY A 101 -4.65 -1.13 -3.87
CA GLY A 101 -5.14 -1.68 -5.13
C GLY A 101 -4.50 -3.00 -5.50
N THR A 102 -4.77 -3.46 -6.71
CA THR A 102 -4.20 -4.67 -7.33
C THR A 102 -3.65 -4.31 -8.70
N CYS A 103 -3.09 -5.25 -9.48
CA CYS A 103 -2.79 -4.96 -10.89
C CYS A 103 -4.06 -4.74 -11.76
N ALA A 104 -5.27 -4.90 -11.22
CA ALA A 104 -6.50 -4.64 -11.96
C ALA A 104 -6.83 -3.14 -11.98
N GLY A 105 -7.05 -2.58 -13.17
CA GLY A 105 -7.46 -1.18 -13.35
C GLY A 105 -8.91 -0.87 -12.94
N THR A 106 -9.64 -1.85 -12.38
CA THR A 106 -11.06 -1.72 -12.03
C THR A 106 -11.32 -2.14 -10.59
N ALA A 107 -12.17 -1.39 -9.90
CA ALA A 107 -12.56 -1.63 -8.52
C ALA A 107 -14.03 -1.23 -8.32
N ARG A 108 -14.73 -1.94 -7.43
CA ARG A 108 -16.13 -1.68 -7.09
C ARG A 108 -16.30 -1.54 -5.58
N GLY A 109 -16.97 -0.48 -5.14
CA GLY A 109 -17.28 -0.24 -3.74
C GLY A 109 -18.63 -0.83 -3.34
N THR A 110 -18.79 -1.12 -2.06
CA THR A 110 -20.06 -1.48 -1.42
C THR A 110 -20.08 -0.88 -0.02
N ALA A 111 -21.11 -0.07 0.27
CA ALA A 111 -21.30 0.56 1.56
C ALA A 111 -22.44 -0.12 2.33
N ARG A 112 -22.26 -0.29 3.65
CA ARG A 112 -23.30 -0.67 4.61
C ARG A 112 -23.20 0.26 5.83
N ARG A 113 -24.18 0.19 6.73
CA ARG A 113 -24.17 1.00 7.98
C ARG A 113 -22.87 0.75 8.74
N GLY A 114 -22.01 1.77 8.84
CA GLY A 114 -20.74 1.71 9.57
C GLY A 114 -19.56 1.02 8.86
N GLY A 115 -19.69 0.64 7.57
CA GLY A 115 -18.63 -0.07 6.87
C GLY A 115 -18.62 0.16 5.36
N PHE A 116 -17.43 0.09 4.78
CA PHE A 116 -17.22 0.19 3.34
C PHE A 116 -16.27 -0.92 2.90
N THR A 117 -16.58 -1.58 1.80
CA THR A 117 -15.74 -2.63 1.22
C THR A 117 -15.49 -2.31 -0.25
N VAL A 118 -14.26 -2.49 -0.70
CA VAL A 118 -13.87 -2.38 -2.11
C VAL A 118 -13.47 -3.77 -2.59
N THR A 119 -14.00 -4.17 -3.74
CA THR A 119 -13.70 -5.44 -4.39
C THR A 119 -13.08 -5.19 -5.75
N MET A 120 -12.00 -5.89 -6.08
CA MET A 120 -11.31 -5.79 -7.37
C MET A 120 -10.70 -7.14 -7.77
N PRO A 121 -10.49 -7.42 -9.07
CA PRO A 121 -9.77 -8.60 -9.51
C PRO A 121 -8.30 -8.59 -9.04
N ALA A 122 -7.69 -9.75 -8.88
CA ALA A 122 -6.28 -9.85 -8.48
C ALA A 122 -5.30 -9.30 -9.55
N THR A 123 -5.60 -9.50 -10.84
CA THR A 123 -4.71 -9.08 -11.95
C THR A 123 -5.47 -8.33 -13.05
N ALA A 124 -4.72 -7.72 -13.98
CA ALA A 124 -5.28 -7.11 -15.19
C ALA A 124 -6.02 -8.13 -16.08
N ALA A 125 -5.57 -9.39 -16.10
CA ALA A 125 -6.22 -10.48 -16.83
C ALA A 125 -7.44 -11.08 -16.09
N GLY A 126 -7.77 -10.56 -14.90
CA GLY A 126 -8.81 -11.11 -14.03
C GLY A 126 -8.23 -11.92 -12.86
N GLY A 127 -8.96 -12.92 -12.38
CA GLY A 127 -8.56 -13.76 -11.25
C GLY A 127 -9.46 -13.60 -10.01
N PRO A 128 -9.11 -14.25 -8.88
CA PRO A 128 -9.92 -14.23 -7.67
C PRO A 128 -10.13 -12.80 -7.15
N ALA A 129 -11.30 -12.56 -6.57
CA ALA A 129 -11.69 -11.25 -6.08
C ALA A 129 -10.93 -10.91 -4.79
N VAL A 130 -10.16 -9.83 -4.85
CA VAL A 130 -9.52 -9.19 -3.71
C VAL A 130 -10.48 -8.22 -3.07
N ARG A 131 -10.58 -8.25 -1.75
CA ARG A 131 -11.52 -7.41 -0.98
C ARG A 131 -10.78 -6.61 0.08
N PHE A 132 -11.02 -5.31 0.12
CA PHE A 132 -10.51 -4.41 1.14
C PHE A 132 -11.68 -3.82 1.94
N ALA A 133 -11.58 -3.71 3.26
CA ALA A 133 -12.57 -3.10 4.12
C ALA A 133 -12.02 -1.85 4.79
N TRP A 134 -12.85 -0.82 4.87
CA TRP A 134 -12.54 0.39 5.61
C TRP A 134 -12.67 0.16 7.11
N GLN A 135 -11.65 0.53 7.86
CA GLN A 135 -11.67 0.58 9.33
C GLN A 135 -10.77 1.74 9.78
N ASP A 136 -11.37 2.70 10.49
CA ASP A 136 -10.67 3.82 11.16
C ASP A 136 -9.69 4.61 10.29
N GLY A 137 -10.09 4.98 9.07
CA GLY A 137 -9.23 5.76 8.17
C GLY A 137 -8.32 4.91 7.29
N ARG A 138 -8.33 3.58 7.46
CA ARG A 138 -7.45 2.66 6.74
C ARG A 138 -8.25 1.63 5.96
N MET A 139 -7.66 1.12 4.89
CA MET A 139 -8.20 0.02 4.10
C MET A 139 -7.46 -1.27 4.46
N TRP A 140 -8.19 -2.27 4.95
CA TRP A 140 -7.68 -3.56 5.38
C TRP A 140 -8.05 -4.64 4.40
N LEU A 141 -7.10 -5.48 4.01
CA LEU A 141 -7.37 -6.64 3.16
C LEU A 141 -8.18 -7.69 3.95
N ILE A 142 -9.35 -8.11 3.42
CA ILE A 142 -10.28 -9.05 4.07
C ILE A 142 -10.71 -10.23 3.16
N GLY A 143 -9.98 -10.47 2.07
CA GLY A 143 -10.28 -11.52 1.08
C GLY A 143 -9.03 -12.01 0.37
N ALA A 144 -9.20 -12.78 -0.71
CA ALA A 144 -8.08 -13.34 -1.47
C ALA A 144 -7.03 -12.28 -1.77
N ARG A 145 -5.78 -12.63 -1.53
CA ARG A 145 -4.65 -11.70 -1.57
C ARG A 145 -4.38 -11.27 -3.03
N PRO A 146 -4.08 -9.98 -3.29
CA PRO A 146 -3.68 -9.56 -4.63
C PRO A 146 -2.51 -10.40 -5.11
N ALA A 147 -2.61 -10.89 -6.34
CA ALA A 147 -1.41 -11.30 -7.06
C ALA A 147 -0.55 -10.04 -7.25
N GLY A 148 0.54 -9.95 -6.50
CA GLY A 148 1.42 -8.77 -6.42
C GLY A 148 1.40 -7.98 -5.11
N GLN A 149 0.71 -8.43 -4.05
CA GLN A 149 0.92 -7.93 -2.68
C GLN A 149 1.11 -9.10 -1.72
N ALA A 150 2.35 -9.36 -1.33
CA ALA A 150 2.64 -10.14 -0.15
C ALA A 150 2.28 -9.32 1.11
N ASP A 151 1.30 -9.87 1.84
CA ASP A 151 0.93 -9.78 3.25
C ASP A 151 0.97 -8.44 4.02
N ALA A 152 -0.11 -8.16 4.77
CA ALA A 152 -0.12 -7.24 5.91
C ALA A 152 -0.94 -7.87 7.04
N ALA A 153 -0.34 -8.84 7.74
CA ALA A 153 -0.69 -9.31 9.07
C ALA A 153 0.52 -10.07 9.63
N ALA A 154 1.19 -9.49 10.65
CA ALA A 154 2.46 -9.95 11.25
C ALA A 154 3.69 -9.95 10.31
N PRO A 155 4.92 -9.69 10.82
CA PRO A 155 5.92 -8.89 10.11
C PRO A 155 6.80 -9.64 9.10
N GLY A 156 6.19 -10.38 8.15
CA GLY A 156 6.77 -11.22 7.08
C GLY A 156 7.94 -10.63 6.28
N PHE A 157 8.97 -11.41 5.94
CA PHE A 157 10.01 -11.12 4.92
C PHE A 157 9.47 -10.52 3.61
N GLY A 158 8.28 -10.94 3.18
CA GLY A 158 7.61 -10.43 1.97
C GLY A 158 6.82 -9.12 2.15
N THR A 159 6.67 -8.60 3.38
CA THR A 159 5.73 -7.51 3.71
C THR A 159 6.37 -6.14 3.84
N ARG A 160 7.70 -6.06 3.81
CA ARG A 160 8.40 -4.77 3.78
C ARG A 160 8.37 -4.23 2.37
N GLN A 161 7.27 -3.55 2.10
CA GLN A 161 7.10 -2.59 1.04
C GLN A 161 8.43 -1.88 0.74
N ALA A 162 9.04 -2.30 -0.37
CA ALA A 162 10.17 -1.62 -1.00
C ALA A 162 9.86 -0.14 -1.31
N SER A 163 8.62 0.32 -1.17
CA SER A 163 8.23 1.69 -1.51
C SER A 163 8.68 2.78 -0.54
N THR A 164 9.16 2.48 0.67
CA THR A 164 9.68 3.55 1.57
C THR A 164 10.94 3.22 2.36
N CYS A 165 11.33 1.94 2.48
CA CYS A 165 12.60 1.50 3.06
C CYS A 165 13.04 2.30 4.32
N THR A 166 12.07 2.70 5.14
CA THR A 166 12.26 3.60 6.27
C THR A 166 12.47 2.72 7.50
N ALA A 167 13.73 2.50 7.86
CA ALA A 167 14.06 1.83 9.10
C ALA A 167 13.84 2.78 10.28
N PRO A 168 13.25 2.31 11.39
CA PRO A 168 13.19 3.11 12.61
C PRO A 168 14.61 3.33 13.16
N THR A 169 14.90 4.53 13.66
CA THR A 169 16.21 4.85 14.27
C THR A 169 16.46 4.10 15.59
N SER A 170 15.40 3.55 16.19
CA SER A 170 15.46 2.68 17.36
C SER A 170 14.21 1.78 17.39
N ALA A 171 14.38 0.53 17.84
CA ALA A 171 13.30 -0.40 18.11
C ALA A 171 13.56 -1.04 19.48
N ASP A 172 12.52 -1.34 20.26
CA ASP A 172 12.70 -2.06 21.51
C ASP A 172 13.13 -3.52 21.25
N PRO A 173 13.78 -4.21 22.21
CA PRO A 173 14.30 -5.56 22.00
C PRO A 173 13.23 -6.59 21.61
N ALA A 174 11.98 -6.43 22.04
CA ALA A 174 10.90 -7.36 21.69
C ALA A 174 10.48 -7.18 20.23
N GLN A 175 10.44 -5.94 19.73
CA GLN A 175 10.20 -5.63 18.32
C GLN A 175 11.34 -6.12 17.42
N GLN A 176 12.60 -5.98 17.86
CA GLN A 176 13.76 -6.51 17.12
C GLN A 176 13.68 -8.04 17.00
N ALA A 177 13.40 -8.72 18.12
CA ALA A 177 13.26 -10.17 18.13
C ALA A 177 12.07 -10.65 17.28
N ALA A 178 10.93 -9.96 17.33
CA ALA A 178 9.77 -10.31 16.51
C ALA A 178 10.04 -10.17 15.01
N VAL A 179 10.77 -9.12 14.62
CA VAL A 179 11.20 -8.90 13.24
C VAL A 179 12.14 -9.98 12.75
N LEU A 180 13.10 -10.38 13.59
CA LEU A 180 14.08 -11.39 13.21
C LEU A 180 13.45 -12.78 13.16
N ALA A 181 12.64 -13.13 14.16
CA ALA A 181 11.91 -14.39 14.20
C ALA A 181 10.98 -14.55 12.99
N ASP A 182 10.33 -13.47 12.59
CA ASP A 182 9.50 -13.50 11.40
C ASP A 182 10.34 -13.69 10.12
N PHE A 183 11.45 -12.97 9.97
CA PHE A 183 12.36 -13.19 8.85
C PHE A 183 12.83 -14.65 8.80
N GLU A 184 13.17 -15.22 9.95
CA GLU A 184 13.59 -16.61 10.08
C GLU A 184 12.47 -17.60 9.73
N ASP A 185 11.21 -17.27 9.99
CA ASP A 185 10.06 -18.13 9.65
C ASP A 185 9.69 -18.01 8.16
N SER A 186 9.77 -16.80 7.60
CA SER A 186 9.25 -16.48 6.28
C SER A 186 10.28 -16.50 5.16
N TYR A 187 11.58 -16.45 5.46
CA TYR A 187 12.62 -16.53 4.44
C TYR A 187 12.80 -17.97 3.95
N PRO A 188 12.58 -18.26 2.64
CA PRO A 188 12.50 -19.62 2.13
C PRO A 188 13.76 -20.44 2.39
N ASP A 189 13.58 -21.65 2.91
CA ASP A 189 14.67 -22.57 3.24
C ASP A 189 15.52 -22.93 2.01
N GLU A 190 14.89 -23.01 0.84
CA GLU A 190 15.56 -23.25 -0.43
C GLU A 190 16.59 -22.17 -0.79
N PHE A 191 16.42 -20.95 -0.29
CA PHE A 191 17.34 -19.84 -0.55
C PHE A 191 18.50 -19.80 0.44
N ARG A 192 18.38 -20.49 1.58
CA ARG A 192 19.42 -20.57 2.61
C ARG A 192 20.56 -21.53 2.26
N ARG A 193 20.41 -22.36 1.21
CA ARG A 193 21.44 -23.34 0.83
C ARG A 193 21.70 -23.30 -0.67
N ALA A 194 22.98 -23.27 -1.05
CA ALA A 194 23.37 -23.24 -2.46
C ALA A 194 22.89 -24.47 -3.26
N ALA A 195 22.78 -25.63 -2.60
CA ALA A 195 22.36 -26.88 -3.25
C ALA A 195 20.88 -26.88 -3.69
N THR A 196 20.01 -26.28 -2.88
CA THR A 196 18.56 -26.16 -3.17
C THR A 196 18.29 -25.03 -4.15
N LEU A 197 19.00 -23.91 -3.99
CA LEU A 197 18.89 -22.74 -4.85
C LEU A 197 19.21 -23.03 -6.34
N ARG A 198 20.07 -24.01 -6.63
CA ARG A 198 20.38 -24.40 -8.03
C ARG A 198 19.18 -25.01 -8.76
N LYS A 199 18.22 -25.60 -8.02
CA LYS A 199 17.09 -26.36 -8.57
C LYS A 199 15.86 -25.50 -8.84
N ILE A 200 15.84 -24.28 -8.31
CA ILE A 200 14.74 -23.34 -8.45
C ILE A 200 15.00 -22.36 -9.58
N ASP A 201 13.91 -21.92 -10.19
CA ASP A 201 13.91 -20.80 -11.12
C ASP A 201 13.23 -19.63 -10.43
N ILE A 202 13.88 -18.45 -10.47
CA ILE A 202 13.37 -17.24 -9.83
C ILE A 202 13.11 -16.26 -10.96
N ALA A 203 11.88 -15.76 -11.08
CA ALA A 203 11.56 -14.78 -12.11
C ALA A 203 12.35 -13.47 -11.86
N PRO A 204 12.79 -12.74 -12.90
CA PRO A 204 13.58 -11.52 -12.71
C PRO A 204 12.90 -10.47 -11.82
N GLN A 205 11.58 -10.32 -11.95
CA GLN A 205 10.79 -9.41 -11.14
C GLN A 205 10.74 -9.84 -9.66
N GLU A 206 10.56 -11.15 -9.42
CA GLU A 206 10.55 -11.74 -8.08
C GLU A 206 11.90 -11.59 -7.38
N LEU A 207 13.00 -11.82 -8.12
CA LEU A 207 14.35 -11.61 -7.62
C LEU A 207 14.60 -10.15 -7.23
N ARG A 208 14.12 -9.21 -8.06
CA ARG A 208 14.23 -7.77 -7.79
C ARG A 208 13.48 -7.37 -6.52
N GLU A 209 12.26 -7.85 -6.34
CA GLU A 209 11.44 -7.60 -5.15
C GLU A 209 12.09 -8.21 -3.89
N MET A 210 12.62 -9.43 -4.00
CA MET A 210 13.32 -10.10 -2.91
C MET A 210 14.57 -9.36 -2.46
N VAL A 211 15.41 -8.92 -3.41
CA VAL A 211 16.62 -8.13 -3.14
C VAL A 211 16.26 -6.80 -2.48
N ALA A 212 15.21 -6.12 -2.94
CA ALA A 212 14.74 -4.88 -2.33
C ALA A 212 14.25 -5.12 -0.89
N GLY A 213 13.48 -6.19 -0.65
CA GLY A 213 13.01 -6.58 0.68
C GLY A 213 14.15 -6.89 1.65
N LEU A 214 15.13 -7.69 1.21
CA LEU A 214 16.36 -8.00 1.97
C LEU A 214 17.12 -6.72 2.34
N ALA A 215 17.31 -5.81 1.38
CA ALA A 215 18.03 -4.57 1.62
C ALA A 215 17.31 -3.66 2.62
N CYS A 216 15.98 -3.55 2.54
CA CYS A 216 15.20 -2.77 3.52
C CYS A 216 15.20 -3.43 4.90
N LEU A 217 15.19 -4.75 4.96
CA LEU A 217 15.20 -5.52 6.20
C LEU A 217 16.56 -5.50 6.88
N ALA A 218 17.66 -5.55 6.13
CA ALA A 218 19.02 -5.43 6.66
C ALA A 218 19.32 -4.04 7.29
N ARG A 219 18.45 -3.04 7.12
CA ARG A 219 18.56 -1.75 7.82
C ARG A 219 17.86 -1.72 9.18
N TRP A 220 17.13 -2.77 9.54
CA TRP A 220 16.44 -2.80 10.82
C TRP A 220 17.39 -3.16 11.98
N PRO A 221 17.23 -2.49 13.14
CA PRO A 221 17.94 -2.86 14.36
C PRO A 221 17.77 -4.35 14.69
N GLY A 222 18.89 -5.07 14.85
CA GLY A 222 18.94 -6.50 15.15
C GLY A 222 18.91 -7.42 13.92
N ALA A 223 18.70 -6.89 12.72
CA ALA A 223 18.62 -7.66 11.47
C ALA A 223 19.83 -7.44 10.54
N GLU A 224 20.74 -6.53 10.90
CA GLU A 224 21.82 -6.04 10.05
C GLU A 224 22.85 -7.12 9.70
N SER A 225 23.04 -8.11 10.58
CA SER A 225 23.96 -9.23 10.36
C SER A 225 23.26 -10.49 9.85
N ALA A 226 22.11 -10.82 10.43
CA ALA A 226 21.37 -12.05 10.14
C ALA A 226 20.84 -12.09 8.71
N VAL A 227 20.39 -10.94 8.19
CA VAL A 227 19.78 -10.87 6.86
C VAL A 227 20.82 -11.03 5.74
N PRO A 228 21.95 -10.30 5.74
CA PRO A 228 23.03 -10.58 4.79
C PRO A 228 23.59 -12.01 4.90
N GLU A 229 23.67 -12.58 6.11
CA GLU A 229 24.13 -13.95 6.30
C GLU A 229 23.21 -14.95 5.60
N ALA A 230 21.91 -14.87 5.86
CA ALA A 230 20.90 -15.72 5.24
C ALA A 230 20.82 -15.51 3.72
N ALA A 231 21.06 -14.30 3.23
CA ALA A 231 21.07 -13.98 1.79
C ALA A 231 22.33 -14.43 1.05
N THR A 232 23.44 -14.71 1.75
CA THR A 232 24.73 -15.02 1.12
C THR A 232 24.67 -16.15 0.08
N PRO A 233 23.95 -17.27 0.28
CA PRO A 233 23.85 -18.34 -0.72
C PRO A 233 23.19 -17.90 -2.03
N LEU A 234 22.26 -16.94 -2.00
CA LEU A 234 21.63 -16.36 -3.20
C LEU A 234 22.66 -15.59 -4.02
N PHE A 235 23.41 -14.69 -3.38
CA PHE A 235 24.39 -13.84 -4.05
C PHE A 235 25.66 -14.59 -4.48
N ALA A 236 26.06 -15.63 -3.74
CA ALA A 236 27.17 -16.51 -4.10
C ALA A 236 26.78 -17.54 -5.19
N SER A 237 25.52 -17.57 -5.63
CA SER A 237 25.08 -18.53 -6.63
C SER A 237 25.59 -18.18 -8.02
N LYS A 238 26.24 -19.13 -8.70
CA LYS A 238 26.61 -18.95 -10.11
C LYS A 238 25.42 -18.71 -11.04
N ARG A 239 24.23 -19.23 -10.68
CA ARG A 239 23.02 -19.12 -11.51
C ARG A 239 22.29 -17.79 -11.26
N HIS A 240 22.12 -17.41 -10.00
CA HIS A 240 21.24 -16.31 -9.59
C HIS A 240 21.98 -15.09 -9.06
N GLY A 241 23.24 -15.24 -8.64
CA GLY A 241 24.07 -14.17 -8.08
C GLY A 241 24.26 -12.98 -9.02
N PRO A 242 24.65 -13.18 -10.29
CA PRO A 242 24.78 -12.08 -11.24
C PRO A 242 23.47 -11.28 -11.40
N ALA A 243 22.34 -11.98 -11.53
CA ALA A 243 21.02 -11.33 -11.64
C ALA A 243 20.60 -10.62 -10.34
N ALA A 244 21.00 -11.13 -9.17
CA ALA A 244 20.75 -10.49 -7.88
C ALA A 244 21.54 -9.19 -7.72
N PHE A 245 22.83 -9.17 -8.10
CA PHE A 245 23.63 -7.95 -8.13
C PHE A 245 23.15 -6.96 -9.19
N GLU A 246 22.73 -7.45 -10.36
CA GLU A 246 22.12 -6.59 -11.38
C GLU A 246 20.83 -5.93 -10.88
N ALA A 247 19.99 -6.67 -10.14
CA ALA A 247 18.79 -6.10 -9.53
C ALA A 247 19.13 -4.98 -8.53
N ILE A 248 20.18 -5.15 -7.71
CA ILE A 248 20.68 -4.08 -6.83
C ILE A 248 21.05 -2.84 -7.65
N ASP A 249 21.85 -3.01 -8.70
CA ASP A 249 22.32 -1.92 -9.54
C ASP A 249 21.18 -1.19 -10.24
N GLN A 250 20.22 -1.93 -10.77
CA GLN A 250 19.04 -1.36 -11.42
C GLN A 250 18.20 -0.54 -10.43
N ILE A 251 17.95 -1.05 -9.21
CA ILE A 251 17.22 -0.28 -8.18
C ILE A 251 18.03 0.95 -7.74
N ALA A 252 19.34 0.79 -7.53
CA ALA A 252 20.22 1.86 -7.05
C ALA A 252 20.33 3.04 -8.03
N ARG A 253 20.17 2.79 -9.34
CA ARG A 253 20.27 3.79 -10.42
C ARG A 253 18.92 4.31 -10.91
N ASP A 254 17.83 3.63 -10.58
CA ASP A 254 16.48 4.02 -10.99
C ASP A 254 16.08 5.37 -10.35
N PRO A 255 15.88 6.45 -11.13
CA PRO A 255 15.51 7.75 -10.59
C PRO A 255 14.08 7.78 -10.01
N LEU A 256 13.25 6.78 -10.32
CA LEU A 256 11.88 6.65 -9.80
C LEU A 256 11.83 5.85 -8.49
N SER A 257 12.92 5.19 -8.12
CA SER A 257 13.03 4.48 -6.85
C SER A 257 13.22 5.44 -5.67
N ASP A 258 12.57 5.13 -4.54
CA ASP A 258 12.64 5.92 -3.31
C ASP A 258 14.10 6.14 -2.85
N VAL A 259 14.39 7.32 -2.30
CA VAL A 259 15.76 7.70 -1.89
C VAL A 259 16.30 6.77 -0.80
N ASN A 260 15.47 6.36 0.15
CA ASN A 260 15.88 5.45 1.22
C ASN A 260 16.07 4.03 0.71
N LEU A 261 15.23 3.59 -0.25
CA LEU A 261 15.42 2.33 -0.94
C LEU A 261 16.76 2.30 -1.68
N ARG A 262 17.06 3.34 -2.47
CA ARG A 262 18.34 3.42 -3.21
C ARG A 262 19.54 3.39 -2.28
N ALA A 263 19.47 4.08 -1.14
CA ALA A 263 20.53 4.03 -0.12
C ALA A 263 20.65 2.63 0.50
N ALA A 264 19.53 1.97 0.79
CA ALA A 264 19.50 0.63 1.37
C ALA A 264 20.12 -0.42 0.45
N VAL A 265 19.69 -0.46 -0.82
CA VAL A 265 20.20 -1.47 -1.77
C VAL A 265 21.69 -1.27 -2.06
N ARG A 266 22.19 -0.03 -2.08
CA ARG A 266 23.63 0.24 -2.24
C ARG A 266 24.44 -0.27 -1.06
N ALA A 267 24.00 0.03 0.17
CA ALA A 267 24.66 -0.43 1.38
C ALA A 267 24.63 -1.96 1.48
N PHE A 268 23.47 -2.56 1.20
CA PHE A 268 23.29 -4.00 1.18
C PHE A 268 24.14 -4.66 0.09
N GLY A 269 24.19 -4.10 -1.11
CA GLY A 269 25.03 -4.62 -2.20
C GLY A 269 26.51 -4.61 -1.87
N ALA A 270 27.01 -3.54 -1.22
CA ALA A 270 28.40 -3.48 -0.77
C ALA A 270 28.71 -4.57 0.29
N GLU A 271 27.80 -4.79 1.25
CA GLU A 271 27.93 -5.85 2.24
C GLU A 271 27.90 -7.24 1.59
N MET A 272 27.02 -7.47 0.61
CA MET A 272 26.95 -8.76 -0.09
C MET A 272 28.19 -9.03 -0.94
N LEU A 273 28.73 -8.02 -1.63
CA LEU A 273 30.00 -8.15 -2.35
C LEU A 273 31.12 -8.56 -1.39
N TYR A 274 31.26 -7.86 -0.27
CA TYR A 274 32.25 -8.20 0.75
C TYR A 274 32.12 -9.64 1.27
N ARG A 275 30.89 -10.11 1.51
CA ARG A 275 30.64 -11.47 2.00
C ARG A 275 30.88 -12.56 0.96
N VAL A 276 30.53 -12.30 -0.29
CA VAL A 276 30.74 -13.25 -1.39
C VAL A 276 32.22 -13.35 -1.72
N ASP A 277 32.93 -12.22 -1.81
CA ASP A 277 34.38 -12.20 -2.09
C ASP A 277 35.20 -12.92 -1.00
N ARG A 278 34.83 -12.79 0.28
CA ARG A 278 35.50 -13.54 1.38
C ARG A 278 35.25 -15.05 1.36
N ARG A 279 34.29 -15.54 0.57
CA ARG A 279 33.98 -16.97 0.46
C ARG A 279 34.70 -17.67 -0.70
N GLU A 280 35.23 -16.93 -1.67
CA GLU A 280 36.16 -17.52 -2.64
C GLU A 280 37.52 -17.69 -1.96
N PRO A 281 38.02 -18.93 -1.76
CA PRO A 281 39.43 -19.10 -1.44
C PRO A 281 40.24 -18.62 -2.65
N LEU A 282 41.23 -17.77 -2.40
CA LEU A 282 42.34 -17.52 -3.34
C LEU A 282 42.96 -18.85 -3.81
#